data_AF-A0A147J861-F1
#
_entry.id   AF-A0A147J861-F1
#
_cell.length_a   1.000
_cell.length_b   1.000
_cell.length_c   1.000
_cell.angle_alpha   90.00
_cell.angle_beta   90.00
_cell.angle_gamma   90.00
#
_symmetry.space_group_name_H-M   'P 1'
#
loop_
_entity.id
_entity.type
_entity.pdbx_description
1 polymer ?
#
loop_
_entity_poly.entity_id
_entity_poly.type
_entity_poly.pdbx_seq_one_letter_code
_entity_poly.pdbx_strand_id
1 'polypeptide(L)' 'MPDRTPVKLAITITPDLQSSLQAYAAAYASTYGIEEPVTELIPAMLSAFLESDRAFARERDARARGQK' A
#
# COMPACT_ATOMS: atom_id res chain seq x y z
N MET A 1 9.64 -12.30 16.89
CA MET A 1 9.26 -12.07 15.48
C MET A 1 8.39 -10.81 15.44
N PRO A 2 8.51 -9.92 14.44
CA PRO A 2 7.62 -8.78 14.35
C PRO A 2 6.18 -9.26 14.26
N ASP A 3 5.26 -8.55 14.93
CA ASP A 3 3.83 -8.84 14.88
C ASP A 3 3.37 -8.76 13.42
N ARG A 4 2.73 -9.83 12.95
CA ARG A 4 2.18 -9.96 11.58
C ARG A 4 0.66 -9.99 11.59
N THR A 5 0.04 -9.72 12.73
CA THR A 5 -1.42 -9.70 12.84
C THR A 5 -1.97 -8.64 11.88
N PRO A 6 -2.78 -9.02 10.88
CA PRO A 6 -3.38 -8.05 9.98
C PRO A 6 -4.28 -7.08 10.75
N VAL A 7 -4.10 -5.78 10.52
CA VAL A 7 -4.95 -4.73 11.09
C VAL A 7 -5.97 -4.31 10.05
N LYS A 8 -7.27 -4.40 10.40
CA LYS A 8 -8.35 -3.91 9.54
C LYS A 8 -8.40 -2.39 9.61
N LEU A 9 -8.23 -1.72 8.47
CA LEU A 9 -8.38 -0.27 8.34
C LEU A 9 -9.63 0.05 7.53
N ALA A 10 -10.55 0.82 8.10
CA ALA A 10 -11.70 1.37 7.38
C ALA A 10 -11.36 2.79 6.92
N ILE A 11 -11.45 3.06 5.61
CA ILE A 11 -11.17 4.37 5.01
C ILE A 11 -12.34 4.78 4.12
N THR A 12 -12.54 6.09 3.99
CA THR A 12 -13.40 6.68 2.98
C THR A 12 -12.51 7.26 1.88
N ILE A 13 -12.79 6.93 0.64
CA ILE A 13 -12.05 7.43 -0.54
C ILE A 13 -12.98 8.22 -1.45
N THR A 14 -12.39 9.10 -2.26
CA THR A 14 -13.13 9.84 -3.27
C THR A 14 -13.55 8.93 -4.42
N PRO A 15 -14.63 9.25 -5.15
CA PRO A 15 -15.02 8.52 -6.36
C PRO A 15 -13.90 8.45 -7.41
N ASP A 16 -13.12 9.52 -7.55
CA ASP A 16 -11.99 9.57 -8.50
C ASP A 16 -10.89 8.57 -8.14
N LEU A 17 -10.59 8.43 -6.85
CA LEU A 17 -9.63 7.43 -6.39
C LEU A 17 -10.17 6.02 -6.59
N GLN A 18 -11.46 5.78 -6.31
CA GLN A 18 -12.10 4.49 -6.57
C GLN A 18 -12.01 4.10 -8.06
N SER A 19 -12.28 5.04 -8.97
CA SER A 19 -12.19 4.79 -10.42
C SER A 19 -10.74 4.47 -10.84
N SER A 20 -9.77 5.22 -10.32
CA SER A 20 -8.35 5.00 -10.60
C SER A 20 -7.87 3.62 -10.12
N LEU A 21 -8.34 3.20 -8.94
CA LEU A 21 -8.07 1.90 -8.35
C LEU A 21 -8.65 0.75 -9.20
N GLN A 22 -9.87 0.90 -9.70
CA GLN A 22 -10.48 -0.09 -10.61
C GLN A 22 -9.74 -0.19 -11.94
N ALA A 23 -9.36 0.95 -12.53
CA ALA A 23 -8.58 0.97 -13.77
C ALA A 23 -7.21 0.28 -13.59
N TYR A 24 -6.56 0.50 -12.44
CA TYR A 24 -5.32 -0.21 -12.11
C TYR A 24 -5.53 -1.71 -12.01
N ALA A 25 -6.57 -2.18 -11.30
CA ALA A 25 -6.85 -3.61 -11.16
C ALA A 25 -7.07 -4.29 -12.53
N ALA A 26 -7.78 -3.62 -13.45
CA ALA A 26 -7.95 -4.11 -14.82
C ALA A 26 -6.61 -4.19 -15.59
N ALA A 27 -5.74 -3.18 -15.44
CA ALA A 27 -4.41 -3.19 -16.05
C ALA A 27 -3.51 -4.29 -15.48
N TYR A 28 -3.56 -4.52 -14.16
CA TYR A 28 -2.86 -5.60 -13.49
C TYR A 28 -3.32 -6.97 -14.01
N ALA A 29 -4.64 -7.19 -14.08
CA ALA A 29 -5.20 -8.43 -14.62
C ALA A 29 -4.82 -8.68 -16.09
N SER A 30 -4.82 -7.63 -16.92
CA SER A 30 -4.35 -7.70 -18.31
C SER A 30 -2.87 -8.09 -18.41
N THR A 31 -2.04 -7.60 -17.50
CA THR A 31 -0.58 -7.83 -17.51
C THR A 31 -0.21 -9.22 -17.01
N TYR A 32 -0.87 -9.69 -15.94
CA TYR A 32 -0.49 -10.93 -15.25
C TYR A 32 -1.47 -12.09 -15.48
N GLY A 33 -2.60 -11.85 -16.15
CA GLY A 33 -3.63 -12.86 -16.41
C GLY A 33 -4.44 -13.27 -15.18
N ILE A 34 -4.26 -12.58 -14.05
CA ILE A 34 -4.93 -12.89 -12.78
C ILE A 34 -5.76 -11.68 -12.36
N GLU A 35 -7.05 -11.92 -12.19
CA GLU A 35 -7.96 -10.92 -11.63
C GLU A 35 -7.86 -10.94 -10.10
N GLU A 36 -7.29 -9.88 -9.54
CA GLU A 36 -7.22 -9.67 -8.09
C GLU A 36 -8.14 -8.51 -7.69
N PRO A 37 -8.95 -8.66 -6.62
CA PRO A 37 -9.72 -7.55 -6.08
C PRO A 37 -8.79 -6.40 -5.70
N VAL A 38 -9.20 -5.16 -5.96
CA VAL A 38 -8.36 -4.01 -5.63
C VAL A 38 -8.02 -3.92 -4.14
N THR A 39 -8.88 -4.46 -3.27
CA THR A 39 -8.63 -4.56 -1.82
C THR A 39 -7.42 -5.43 -1.47
N GLU A 40 -7.10 -6.44 -2.30
CA GLU A 40 -5.91 -7.28 -2.12
C GLU A 40 -4.65 -6.59 -2.67
N LEU A 41 -4.82 -5.73 -3.68
CA LEU A 41 -3.71 -4.96 -4.28
C LEU A 41 -3.29 -3.75 -3.41
N ILE A 42 -4.24 -3.12 -2.72
CA ILE A 42 -4.02 -1.90 -1.92
C ILE A 42 -2.88 -2.05 -0.89
N PRO A 43 -2.81 -3.12 -0.07
CA PRO A 43 -1.71 -3.30 0.88
C PRO A 43 -0.32 -3.29 0.22
N ALA A 44 -0.18 -3.95 -0.93
CA ALA A 44 1.07 -3.98 -1.68
C ALA A 44 1.40 -2.61 -2.28
N MET A 45 0.41 -1.92 -2.86
CA MET A 45 0.56 -0.56 -3.37
C MET A 45 1.04 0.43 -2.29
N LEU A 46 0.41 0.40 -1.11
CA LEU A 46 0.77 1.28 0.00
C LEU A 46 2.16 0.96 0.55
N SER A 47 2.53 -0.33 0.61
CA SER A 47 3.88 -0.74 1.02
C SER A 47 4.93 -0.20 0.05
N ALA A 48 4.73 -0.42 -1.26
CA ALA A 48 5.63 0.10 -2.29
C ALA A 48 5.73 1.63 -2.28
N PHE A 49 4.60 2.33 -2.04
CA PHE A 49 4.60 3.79 -1.90
C PHE A 49 5.48 4.24 -0.72
N LEU A 50 5.29 3.66 0.48
CA LEU A 50 6.07 3.99 1.67
C LEU A 50 7.56 3.65 1.51
N GLU A 51 7.88 2.56 0.82
CA GLU A 51 9.27 2.17 0.53
C GLU A 51 9.95 3.10 -0.48
N SER A 52 9.17 3.68 -1.40
CA SER A 52 9.69 4.62 -2.40
C SER A 52 10.02 6.01 -1.82
N ASP A 53 9.41 6.38 -0.69
CA ASP A 53 9.65 7.66 -0.02
C ASP A 53 10.94 7.62 0.82
N ARG A 54 12.03 8.11 0.21
CA ARG A 54 13.34 8.20 0.86
C ARG A 54 13.38 9.18 2.04
N ALA A 55 12.57 10.24 2.03
CA ALA A 55 12.53 11.20 3.12
C ALA A 55 11.88 10.55 4.34
N PHE A 56 10.73 9.90 4.13
CA PHE A 56 10.06 9.10 5.14
C PHE A 56 10.96 8.00 5.71
N ALA A 57 11.67 7.25 4.85
CA ALA A 57 12.57 6.20 5.30
C ALA A 57 13.68 6.73 6.23
N ARG A 58 14.29 7.88 5.90
CA ARG A 58 15.32 8.51 6.74
C ARG A 58 14.78 8.95 8.09
N GLU A 59 13.60 9.56 8.12
CA GLU A 59 12.96 10.01 9.36
C GLU A 59 12.59 8.83 10.27
N ARG A 60 12.04 7.76 9.69
CA ARG A 60 11.71 6.53 10.41
C ARG A 60 12.95 5.91 11.06
N ASP A 61 14.04 5.82 10.32
CA ASP A 61 15.30 5.28 10.83
C ASP A 61 15.92 6.16 11.92
N ALA A 62 15.85 7.49 11.77
CA ALA A 62 16.32 8.43 12.79
C ALA A 62 15.53 8.28 14.10
N ARG A 63 14.20 8.16 14.02
CA ARG A 63 13.34 7.90 15.19
C ARG A 63 13.67 6.56 15.86
N ALA A 64 13.88 5.50 15.08
CA ALA A 64 14.21 4.19 15.61
C ALA A 64 15.57 4.17 16.35
N ARG A 65 16.54 4.99 15.89
CA ARG A 65 17.85 5.14 16.56
C ARG A 65 17.79 6.00 17.82
N GLY A 66 16.94 7.04 17.87
CA GLY A 66 16.79 7.91 19.04
C GLY A 66 15.91 7.33 20.15
N GLN A 67 15.23 6.21 19.90
CA GLN A 67 14.40 5.48 20.86
C GLN A 67 15.14 4.28 21.49
N LYS A 68 16.40 4.05 21.09
CA LYS A 68 17.37 3.15 21.74
C LYS A 68 18.30 3.95 22.65
#